data_AF-A0A9W8UVY4-F1
#
_entry.id   AF-A0A9W8UVY4-F1
#
_cell.length_a   1.000
_cell.length_b   1.000
_cell.length_c   1.000
_cell.angle_alpha   90.00
_cell.angle_beta   90.00
_cell.angle_gamma   90.00
#
_symmetry.space_group_name_H-M   'P 1'
#
loop_
_entity.id
_entity.type
_entity.pdbx_description
1 polymer ?
#
loop_
_entity_poly.entity_id
_entity_poly.type
_entity_poly.pdbx_seq_one_letter_code
_entity_poly.pdbx_strand_id
1 'polypeptide(L)'
;MAYVSKTSPGCSEKVGDDLHPTESQIHGEVIDNEAGMARLAGAKQTQRHLRPRHIQLMALSGAIGTGLFVGSGSTLARAGPLGRFLRYMIYSLLVWSTFNAMGEMCVWLPIDGSFV
;
A
#
# COMPACT_ATOMS: atom_id res chain seq x y z
N MET A 1 1.82 -4.45 -21.96
CA MET A 1 2.29 -4.08 -20.62
C MET A 1 2.72 -5.34 -19.90
N ALA A 2 4.01 -5.66 -19.97
CA ALA A 2 4.54 -6.96 -19.56
C ALA A 2 4.62 -7.05 -18.03
N TYR A 3 3.83 -7.93 -17.43
CA TYR A 3 4.12 -8.48 -16.12
C TYR A 3 5.38 -9.32 -16.31
N VAL A 4 6.56 -8.78 -15.97
CA VAL A 4 7.79 -9.55 -15.93
C VAL A 4 7.66 -10.53 -14.77
N SER A 5 7.08 -11.67 -15.11
CA SER A 5 7.20 -12.93 -14.39
C SER A 5 8.67 -13.29 -14.30
N LYS A 6 9.28 -13.01 -13.16
CA LYS A 6 10.48 -13.68 -12.69
C LYS A 6 10.09 -14.45 -11.43
N THR A 7 9.88 -15.74 -11.64
CA THR A 7 9.97 -16.84 -10.67
C THR A 7 10.93 -16.55 -9.52
N SER A 8 10.43 -16.60 -8.28
CA SER A 8 11.24 -17.00 -7.12
C SER A 8 11.24 -18.54 -7.03
N PRO A 9 12.38 -19.21 -7.19
CA PRO A 9 12.56 -20.60 -6.79
C PRO A 9 12.94 -20.65 -5.30
N GLY A 10 12.54 -21.71 -4.59
CA GLY A 10 12.95 -21.98 -3.20
C GLY A 10 11.98 -21.38 -2.18
N CYS A 11 11.10 -22.16 -1.55
CA CYS A 11 11.39 -23.10 -0.47
C CYS A 11 11.99 -22.42 0.78
N SER A 12 11.10 -22.02 1.69
CA SER A 12 11.20 -22.02 3.16
C SER A 12 12.60 -22.01 3.78
N GLU A 13 13.05 -20.85 4.25
CA GLU A 13 14.06 -20.78 5.31
C GLU A 13 13.41 -20.30 6.61
N LYS A 14 13.70 -21.04 7.67
CA LYS A 14 13.05 -21.03 8.98
C LYS A 14 13.23 -19.66 9.63
N VAL A 15 12.12 -19.04 10.04
CA VAL A 15 12.13 -18.01 11.10
C VAL A 15 12.35 -18.76 12.40
N GLY A 16 13.62 -19.01 12.70
CA GLY A 16 14.08 -19.36 14.05
C GLY A 16 14.23 -18.06 14.83
N ASP A 17 13.60 -18.03 15.99
CA ASP A 17 13.78 -17.03 17.03
C ASP A 17 15.27 -16.88 17.38
N ASP A 18 15.80 -15.65 17.39
CA ASP A 18 16.96 -15.29 18.20
C ASP A 18 16.84 -13.83 18.64
N LEU A 19 16.13 -13.70 19.76
CA LEU A 19 16.40 -12.76 20.84
C LEU A 19 17.89 -12.36 20.92
N HIS A 20 18.20 -11.06 20.84
CA HIS A 20 19.35 -10.54 21.59
C HIS A 20 18.98 -9.22 22.28
N PRO A 21 19.07 -9.14 23.62
CA PRO A 21 18.92 -7.91 24.36
C PRO A 21 20.19 -7.04 24.24
N THR A 22 20.02 -5.83 24.72
CA THR A 22 20.99 -4.80 25.10
C THR A 22 22.42 -5.28 25.43
N GLU A 23 23.36 -4.43 25.01
CA GLU A 23 24.54 -3.93 25.76
C GLU A 23 25.93 -4.27 25.21
N SER A 24 26.62 -3.17 24.85
CA SER A 24 28.08 -2.95 24.83
C SER A 24 28.92 -3.89 23.97
N GLN A 25 29.60 -3.33 22.96
CA GLN A 25 31.02 -3.00 23.11
C GLN A 25 31.39 -1.86 22.15
N ILE A 26 32.10 -0.91 22.74
CA ILE A 26 32.67 0.29 22.18
C ILE A 26 33.76 -0.11 21.18
N HIS A 27 33.68 0.37 19.95
CA HIS A 27 34.88 0.87 19.29
C HIS A 27 34.50 1.99 18.35
N GLY A 28 35.04 3.17 18.65
CA GLY A 28 34.89 4.34 17.80
C GLY A 28 35.54 4.09 16.46
N GLU A 29 34.79 4.36 15.42
CA GLU A 29 35.35 4.79 14.15
C GLU A 29 34.38 5.83 13.61
N VAL A 30 34.88 7.05 13.55
CA VAL A 30 34.26 8.16 12.83
C VAL A 30 34.42 7.81 11.36
N ILE A 31 33.64 6.84 10.88
CA ILE A 31 33.62 6.44 9.48
C ILE A 31 32.67 7.41 8.79
N ASP A 32 33.27 8.33 8.06
CA ASP A 32 32.81 8.83 6.76
C ASP A 32 31.37 8.40 6.44
N ASN A 33 30.44 9.33 6.67
CA ASN A 33 28.98 9.16 6.51
C ASN A 33 28.52 8.65 5.12
N GLU A 34 29.46 8.40 4.20
CA GLU A 34 29.29 7.78 2.88
C GLU A 34 29.14 6.24 2.97
N ALA A 35 29.91 5.56 3.85
CA ALA A 35 30.00 4.10 3.88
C ALA A 35 28.88 3.43 4.71
N GLY A 36 28.37 4.13 5.73
CA GLY A 36 27.22 3.67 6.53
C GLY A 36 25.91 3.61 5.73
N MET A 37 25.74 4.49 4.74
CA MET A 37 24.57 4.54 3.86
C MET A 37 24.50 3.30 2.93
N ALA A 38 25.65 2.80 2.48
CA ALA A 38 25.73 1.63 1.60
C ALA A 38 25.37 0.31 2.31
N ARG A 39 25.67 0.18 3.61
CA ARG A 39 25.35 -1.02 4.42
C ARG A 39 23.85 -1.11 4.76
N LEU A 40 23.19 0.04 4.98
CA LEU A 40 21.73 0.11 5.12
C LEU A 40 21.00 -0.09 3.79
N ALA A 41 21.60 0.29 2.67
CA ALA A 41 21.06 0.05 1.32
C ALA A 41 21.03 -1.44 0.96
N GLY A 42 22.00 -2.23 1.42
CA GLY A 42 22.00 -3.70 1.29
C GLY A 42 20.99 -4.42 2.20
N ALA A 43 20.54 -3.77 3.28
CA ALA A 43 19.61 -4.34 4.24
C ALA A 43 18.12 -4.13 3.89
N LYS A 44 17.80 -3.37 2.83
CA LYS A 44 16.41 -3.07 2.41
C LYS A 44 15.80 -4.11 1.46
N GLN A 45 16.18 -5.37 1.58
CA GLN A 45 15.55 -6.45 0.81
C GLN A 45 14.25 -6.88 1.50
N THR A 46 13.19 -6.12 1.30
CA THR A 46 11.86 -6.48 1.80
C THR A 46 11.34 -7.69 1.02
N GLN A 47 10.98 -8.76 1.75
CA GLN A 47 10.38 -9.95 1.18
C GLN A 47 8.99 -9.60 0.64
N ARG A 48 8.89 -9.36 -0.68
CA ARG A 48 7.62 -9.05 -1.36
C ARG A 48 6.74 -10.29 -1.42
N HIS A 49 6.00 -10.58 -0.34
CA HIS A 49 5.00 -11.67 -0.28
C HIS A 49 3.54 -11.16 -0.24
N LEU A 50 3.28 -9.96 -0.78
CA LEU A 50 1.91 -9.46 -0.90
C LEU A 50 1.30 -9.93 -2.22
N ARG A 51 0.46 -10.96 -2.08
CA ARG A 51 -0.37 -11.46 -3.19
C ARG A 51 -1.29 -10.34 -3.71
N PRO A 52 -1.59 -10.29 -5.02
CA PRO A 52 -2.46 -9.27 -5.61
C PRO A 52 -3.83 -9.17 -4.92
N ARG A 53 -4.33 -10.27 -4.34
CA ARG A 53 -5.56 -10.30 -3.53
C ARG A 53 -5.46 -9.47 -2.25
N HIS A 54 -4.32 -9.48 -1.56
CA HIS A 54 -4.16 -8.69 -0.33
C HIS A 54 -4.20 -7.19 -0.65
N ILE A 55 -3.61 -6.79 -1.78
CA ILE A 55 -3.58 -5.40 -2.24
C ILE A 55 -4.99 -4.92 -2.61
N GLN A 56 -5.79 -5.77 -3.26
CA GLN A 56 -7.20 -5.48 -3.54
C GLN A 56 -8.03 -5.31 -2.25
N LEU A 57 -7.77 -6.13 -1.23
CA LEU A 57 -8.45 -6.00 0.07
C LEU A 57 -8.06 -4.71 0.81
N MET A 58 -6.80 -4.28 0.71
CA MET A 58 -6.38 -2.98 1.24
C MET A 58 -7.14 -1.83 0.56
N ALA A 59 -7.24 -1.85 -0.77
CA ALA A 59 -7.97 -0.83 -1.52
C ALA A 59 -9.46 -0.78 -1.14
N LEU A 60 -10.09 -1.93 -0.91
CA LEU A 60 -11.50 -2.00 -0.49
C LEU A 60 -11.72 -1.45 0.92
N SER A 61 -10.79 -1.66 1.85
CA SER A 61 -10.91 -1.14 3.22
C SER A 61 -10.86 0.38 3.31
N GLY A 62 -10.08 1.04 2.44
CA GLY A 62 -10.06 2.51 2.37
C GLY A 62 -11.33 3.10 1.75
N ALA A 63 -11.89 2.40 0.75
CA ALA A 63 -13.10 2.84 0.06
C ALA A 63 -14.37 2.63 0.91
N ILE A 64 -14.42 1.58 1.73
CA ILE A 64 -15.57 1.21 2.59
C ILE A 64 -15.29 1.69 4.03
N GLY A 65 -15.15 3.01 4.21
CA GLY A 65 -14.95 3.62 5.53
C GLY A 65 -16.25 3.79 6.34
N THR A 66 -16.12 4.28 7.58
CA THR A 66 -17.26 4.63 8.45
C THR A 66 -18.14 5.74 7.89
N GLY A 67 -17.59 6.58 7.02
CA GLY A 67 -18.30 7.68 6.35
C GLY A 67 -19.50 7.22 5.52
N LEU A 68 -19.44 6.01 4.93
CA LEU A 68 -20.58 5.44 4.21
C LEU A 68 -21.74 5.14 5.17
N PHE A 69 -21.45 4.62 6.36
CA PHE A 69 -22.46 4.25 7.36
C PHE A 69 -23.03 5.47 8.09
N VAL A 70 -22.17 6.36 8.58
CA VAL A 70 -22.59 7.59 9.30
C VAL A 70 -23.35 8.54 8.38
N GLY A 71 -22.91 8.65 7.12
CA GLY A 71 -23.58 9.48 6.13
C GLY A 71 -24.92 8.88 5.64
N SER A 72 -25.00 7.56 5.46
CA SER A 72 -26.18 6.93 4.87
C SER A 72 -27.41 6.92 5.78
N GLY A 73 -27.28 6.94 7.12
CA GLY A 73 -28.46 6.99 7.99
C GLY A 73 -29.27 8.28 7.82
N SER A 74 -28.61 9.42 7.97
CA SER A 74 -29.24 10.75 7.96
C SER A 74 -29.73 11.16 6.58
N THR A 75 -28.98 10.80 5.54
CA THR A 75 -29.31 11.17 4.17
C THR A 75 -30.43 10.29 3.61
N LEU A 76 -30.75 9.11 4.19
CA LEU A 76 -31.78 8.21 3.64
C LEU A 76 -33.16 8.73 4.00
N ALA A 77 -33.31 9.17 5.26
CA ALA A 77 -34.53 9.78 5.77
C ALA A 77 -34.90 11.08 5.05
N ARG A 78 -33.91 11.83 4.55
CA ARG A 78 -34.14 13.15 3.90
C ARG A 78 -34.26 13.10 2.38
N ALA A 79 -33.52 12.22 1.70
CA ALA A 79 -33.40 12.27 0.23
C ALA A 79 -34.35 11.31 -0.52
N GLY A 80 -35.10 10.47 0.21
CA GLY A 80 -35.88 9.38 -0.38
C GLY A 80 -35.00 8.30 -1.03
N PRO A 81 -35.56 7.10 -1.31
CA PRO A 81 -34.78 5.98 -1.87
C PRO A 81 -34.23 6.28 -3.27
N LEU A 82 -34.96 7.06 -4.07
CA LEU A 82 -34.59 7.36 -5.46
C LEU A 82 -33.52 8.46 -5.57
N GLY A 83 -33.60 9.52 -4.76
CA GLY A 83 -32.65 10.64 -4.80
C GLY A 83 -31.23 10.24 -4.39
N ARG A 84 -31.10 9.28 -3.46
CA ARG A 84 -29.79 8.73 -3.10
C ARG A 84 -29.16 7.92 -4.23
N PHE A 85 -29.94 7.07 -4.89
CA PHE A 85 -29.45 6.22 -5.98
C PHE A 85 -28.93 7.04 -7.16
N LEU A 86 -29.68 8.08 -7.55
CA LEU A 86 -29.31 8.96 -8.65
C LEU A 86 -27.99 9.70 -8.39
N ARG A 87 -27.80 10.18 -7.15
CA ARG A 87 -26.56 10.84 -6.74
C ARG A 87 -25.35 9.91 -6.80
N TYR A 88 -25.48 8.67 -6.33
CA TYR A 88 -24.38 7.71 -6.42
C TYR A 88 -24.03 7.37 -7.88
N MET A 89 -25.03 7.24 -8.75
CA MET A 89 -24.79 6.98 -10.19
C MET A 89 -24.01 8.10 -10.87
N ILE A 90 -24.38 9.36 -10.64
CA ILE A 90 -23.68 10.52 -11.20
C ILE A 90 -22.26 10.61 -10.63
N TYR A 91 -22.10 10.40 -9.32
CA TYR A 91 -20.79 10.50 -8.65
C TYR A 91 -19.85 9.37 -9.07
N SER A 92 -20.36 8.16 -9.28
CA SER A 92 -19.59 7.03 -9.78
C SER A 92 -18.98 7.30 -11.16
N LEU A 93 -19.70 7.98 -12.07
CA LEU A 93 -19.17 8.35 -13.39
C LEU A 93 -18.03 9.37 -13.29
N LEU A 94 -18.18 10.40 -12.46
CA LEU A 94 -17.14 11.41 -12.24
C LEU A 94 -15.87 10.80 -11.65
N VAL A 95 -16.03 10.01 -10.59
CA VAL A 95 -14.93 9.37 -9.88
C VAL A 95 -14.25 8.29 -10.74
N TRP A 96 -15.01 7.56 -11.57
CA TRP A 96 -14.47 6.62 -12.54
C TRP A 96 -13.49 7.29 -13.51
N SER A 97 -13.83 8.47 -14.05
CA SER A 97 -12.95 9.22 -14.93
C SER A 97 -11.62 9.60 -14.25
N THR A 98 -11.70 10.09 -13.01
CA THR A 98 -10.53 10.44 -12.20
C THR A 98 -9.62 9.23 -11.94
N PHE A 99 -10.18 8.07 -11.60
CA PHE A 99 -9.39 6.86 -11.38
C PHE A 99 -8.74 6.32 -12.66
N ASN A 100 -9.38 6.48 -13.82
CA ASN A 100 -8.75 6.13 -15.11
C ASN A 100 -7.53 7.03 -15.39
N ALA A 101 -7.67 8.34 -15.19
CA ALA A 101 -6.55 9.28 -15.35
C ALA A 101 -5.41 9.02 -14.35
N MET A 102 -5.75 8.69 -13.10
CA MET A 102 -4.78 8.31 -12.07
C MET A 102 -4.08 6.99 -12.41
N GLY A 103 -4.80 6.02 -12.96
CA GLY A 103 -4.25 4.73 -13.38
C GLY A 103 -3.18 4.87 -14.45
N GLU A 104 -3.40 5.74 -15.44
CA GLU A 104 -2.37 6.08 -16.42
C GLU A 104 -1.16 6.69 -15.72
N MET A 105 -1.34 7.72 -14.89
CA MET A 105 -0.25 8.39 -14.15
C MET A 105 0.57 7.45 -13.25
N CYS A 106 -0.08 6.49 -12.57
CA CYS A 106 0.60 5.52 -11.69
C CYS A 106 1.55 4.57 -12.44
N VAL A 107 1.36 4.39 -13.74
CA VAL A 107 2.21 3.54 -14.58
C VAL A 107 3.42 4.31 -15.13
N TRP A 108 3.34 5.64 -15.24
CA TRP A 108 4.41 6.48 -15.80
C TRP A 108 5.63 6.61 -14.89
N LEU A 109 5.47 6.64 -13.56
CA LEU A 109 6.60 6.68 -12.60
C LEU A 109 6.43 5.66 -11.46
N PRO A 110 6.88 4.41 -11.64
CA PRO A 110 6.89 3.41 -10.57
C PRO A 110 8.05 3.69 -9.61
N ILE A 111 7.81 4.48 -8.56
CA ILE A 111 8.77 4.70 -7.47
C ILE A 111 8.56 3.68 -6.35
N ASP A 112 9.64 3.01 -5.94
CA ASP A 112 9.61 2.06 -4.83
C ASP A 112 9.38 2.82 -3.51
N GLY A 113 8.16 2.69 -2.95
CA GLY A 113 7.79 3.29 -1.66
C GLY A 113 6.94 4.57 -1.73
N SER A 114 6.24 4.84 -2.83
CA SER A 114 5.20 5.88 -2.87
C SER A 114 4.00 5.46 -2.03
N PHE A 115 3.89 6.00 -0.83
CA PHE A 115 2.72 5.80 0.01
C PHE A 115 1.63 6.81 -0.36
N VAL A 116 0.48 6.27 -0.76
CA VAL A 116 -0.84 6.75 -0.32
C VAL A 116 -1.48 5.65 0.51
#